data_AF-A0A5J4QIF9-F1
#
_entry.id   AF-A0A5J4QIF9-F1
#
_cell.length_a   1.000
_cell.length_b   1.000
_cell.length_c   1.000
_cell.angle_alpha   90.00
_cell.angle_beta   90.00
_cell.angle_gamma   90.00
#
_symmetry.space_group_name_H-M   'P 1'
#
loop_
_entity.id
_entity.type
_entity.pdbx_description
1 polymer ?
#
loop_
_entity_poly.entity_id
_entity_poly.type
_entity_poly.pdbx_seq_one_letter_code
_entity_poly.pdbx_strand_id
1 'polypeptide(L)'
;SDFIDRVSFKNAMTIANRKHDVVAIQVYDKRIAELPSVGLMKVKDAETGQNQWIDTASSALRRAHYNWWVQCQTALNETFTKSNVDYVSVRTDHDYVKALLNLFAKRN
;
A
#
# COMPACT_ATOMS: atom_id res chain seq x y z
N SER A 1 9.30 1.02 2.16
CA SER A 1 8.12 0.50 2.88
C SER A 1 6.91 0.76 2.00
N ASP A 2 6.06 -0.22 1.79
CA ASP A 2 4.77 -0.12 1.09
C ASP A 2 3.64 0.43 2.01
N PHE A 3 4.04 0.85 3.22
CA PHE A 3 3.22 1.36 4.32
C PHE A 3 2.22 0.34 4.89
N ILE A 4 2.43 -0.95 4.64
CA ILE A 4 1.67 -2.06 5.26
C ILE A 4 2.41 -2.61 6.50
N ASP A 5 3.51 -1.94 6.89
CA ASP A 5 4.30 -2.29 8.05
C ASP A 5 3.53 -2.19 9.38
N ARG A 6 3.85 -3.10 10.30
CA ARG A 6 3.30 -3.10 11.68
C ARG A 6 3.79 -1.93 12.53
N VAL A 7 4.88 -1.29 12.13
CA VAL A 7 5.50 -0.19 12.87
C VAL A 7 4.88 1.14 12.43
N SER A 8 4.37 1.91 13.38
CA SER A 8 3.78 3.22 13.09
C SER A 8 4.84 4.21 12.60
N PHE A 9 4.73 4.63 11.34
CA PHE A 9 5.59 5.65 10.71
C PHE A 9 5.08 7.10 10.92
N LYS A 10 3.91 7.26 11.56
CA LYS A 10 3.24 8.56 11.77
C LYS A 10 4.15 9.62 12.38
N ASN A 11 4.85 9.29 13.47
CA ASN A 11 5.68 10.26 14.20
C ASN A 11 6.88 10.72 13.37
N ALA A 12 7.55 9.79 12.69
CA ALA A 12 8.66 10.11 11.81
C ALA A 12 8.21 11.04 10.67
N MET A 13 7.04 10.75 10.10
CA MET A 13 6.48 11.52 8.99
C MET A 13 6.09 12.94 9.40
N THR A 14 5.47 13.11 10.58
CA THR A 14 5.12 14.42 11.14
C THR A 14 6.37 15.26 11.44
N ILE A 15 7.46 14.65 11.92
CA ILE A 15 8.72 15.37 12.18
C ILE A 15 9.37 15.78 10.87
N ALA A 16 9.41 14.91 9.87
CA ALA A 16 9.99 15.19 8.56
C ALA A 16 9.26 16.34 7.86
N ASN A 17 7.92 16.33 7.87
CA ASN A 17 7.09 17.34 7.23
C ASN A 17 7.20 18.74 7.88
N ARG A 18 7.66 18.83 9.13
CA ARG A 18 7.88 20.13 9.80
C ARG A 18 9.12 20.87 9.29
N LYS A 19 10.10 20.15 8.75
CA LYS A 19 11.39 20.72 8.31
C LYS A 19 11.60 20.61 6.80
N HIS A 20 10.89 19.70 6.15
CA HIS A 20 11.02 19.41 4.73
C HIS A 20 9.64 19.29 4.11
N ASP A 21 9.58 19.55 2.81
CA ASP A 21 8.42 19.20 2.01
C ASP A 21 8.47 17.69 1.70
N VAL A 22 7.56 16.94 2.32
CA VAL A 22 7.54 15.48 2.28
C VAL A 22 6.33 14.99 1.50
N VAL A 23 6.55 14.02 0.62
CA VAL A 23 5.50 13.32 -0.12
C VAL A 23 5.63 11.82 0.11
N ALA A 24 4.50 11.17 0.38
CA ALA A 24 4.41 9.72 0.48
C ALA A 24 3.91 9.12 -0.84
N ILE A 25 4.70 8.21 -1.43
CA ILE A 25 4.29 7.46 -2.62
C ILE A 25 4.12 6.01 -2.21
N GLN A 26 2.88 5.53 -2.23
CA GLN A 26 2.58 4.12 -2.00
C GLN A 26 2.57 3.38 -3.34
N VAL A 27 3.47 2.42 -3.51
CA VAL A 27 3.46 1.53 -4.69
C VAL A 27 2.87 0.19 -4.28
N TYR A 28 1.83 -0.28 -4.98
CA TYR A 28 1.19 -1.55 -4.67
C TYR A 28 0.82 -2.34 -5.94
N ASP A 29 0.74 -3.66 -5.82
CA ASP A 29 0.29 -4.53 -6.91
C ASP A 29 -1.22 -4.80 -6.82
N LYS A 30 -1.89 -4.90 -7.97
CA LYS A 30 -3.31 -5.25 -8.03
C LYS A 30 -3.64 -6.56 -7.32
N ARG A 31 -2.70 -7.51 -7.30
CA ARG A 31 -2.87 -8.83 -6.67
C ARG A 31 -2.84 -8.76 -5.14
N ILE A 32 -2.35 -7.66 -4.59
CA ILE A 32 -2.43 -7.35 -3.15
C ILE A 32 -3.81 -6.75 -2.83
N ALA A 33 -4.37 -5.95 -3.73
CA ALA A 33 -5.74 -5.44 -3.56
C ALA A 33 -6.80 -6.53 -3.75
N GLU A 34 -6.59 -7.44 -4.71
CA GLU A 34 -7.53 -8.48 -5.09
C GLU A 34 -6.86 -9.84 -5.21
N LEU A 35 -7.32 -10.80 -4.41
CA LEU A 35 -6.91 -12.20 -4.52
C LEU A 35 -7.69 -12.90 -5.64
N PRO A 36 -7.03 -13.36 -6.72
CA PRO A 36 -7.70 -14.09 -7.78
C PRO A 36 -8.06 -15.52 -7.32
N SER A 37 -9.20 -16.04 -7.79
CA SER A 37 -9.66 -17.39 -7.46
C SER A 37 -8.94 -18.45 -8.29
N VAL A 38 -7.67 -18.73 -7.98
CA VAL A 38 -6.84 -19.71 -8.72
C VAL A 38 -6.56 -21.00 -7.95
N GLY A 39 -7.21 -21.19 -6.79
CA GLY A 39 -7.00 -22.35 -5.93
C GLY A 39 -5.80 -22.18 -5.01
N LEU A 40 -5.05 -23.26 -4.78
CA LEU A 40 -3.91 -23.26 -3.87
C LEU A 40 -2.71 -22.51 -4.50
N MET A 41 -2.39 -21.34 -3.97
CA MET A 41 -1.26 -20.52 -4.40
C MET A 41 -0.11 -20.65 -3.39
N LYS A 42 1.11 -20.87 -3.89
CA LYS A 42 2.32 -20.75 -3.09
C LYS A 42 2.79 -19.30 -3.12
N VAL A 43 2.69 -18.61 -1.99
CA VAL A 43 3.13 -17.23 -1.84
C VAL A 43 4.46 -17.23 -1.10
N LYS A 44 5.41 -16.42 -1.59
CA LYS A 44 6.68 -16.18 -0.93
C LYS A 44 6.66 -14.78 -0.34
N ASP A 45 6.90 -14.69 0.95
CA ASP A 45 7.13 -13.42 1.64
C ASP A 45 8.47 -12.84 1.15
N ALA A 46 8.44 -11.60 0.66
CA ALA A 46 9.62 -10.92 0.12
C ALA A 46 10.58 -10.42 1.22
N GLU A 47 10.09 -10.21 2.44
CA GLU A 47 10.84 -9.68 3.58
C GLU A 47 11.52 -10.81 4.37
N THR A 48 10.80 -11.93 4.58
CA THR A 48 11.32 -13.06 5.35
C THR A 48 11.82 -14.22 4.49
N GLY A 49 11.45 -14.25 3.20
CA GLY A 49 11.78 -15.33 2.28
C GLY A 49 10.98 -16.62 2.50
N GLN A 50 10.05 -16.64 3.46
CA GLN A 50 9.26 -17.83 3.79
C GLN A 50 8.18 -18.12 2.74
N ASN A 51 7.89 -19.41 2.54
CA ASN A 51 6.84 -19.84 1.63
C ASN A 51 5.61 -20.28 2.42
N GLN A 52 4.44 -19.75 2.07
CA GLN A 52 3.16 -20.15 2.63
C GLN A 52 2.20 -20.58 1.53
N TRP A 53 1.41 -21.61 1.82
CA TRP A 53 0.31 -22.02 0.95
C TRP A 53 -0.95 -21.24 1.34
N ILE A 54 -1.58 -20.60 0.36
CA ILE A 54 -2.81 -19.83 0.52
C ILE A 54 -3.87 -20.44 -0.40
N ASP A 55 -5.00 -20.85 0.17
CA ASP A 55 -6.16 -21.28 -0.61
C ASP A 55 -7.00 -20.07 -1.05
N THR A 56 -6.80 -19.64 -2.29
CA THR A 56 -7.52 -18.50 -2.89
C THR A 56 -8.89 -18.86 -3.45
N ALA A 57 -9.28 -20.15 -3.47
CA ALA A 57 -10.60 -20.58 -3.94
C ALA A 57 -11.72 -20.27 -2.94
N SER A 58 -11.38 -20.13 -1.65
CA SER A 58 -12.35 -19.75 -0.61
C SER A 58 -12.86 -18.31 -0.78
N SER A 59 -14.16 -18.17 -1.03
CA SER A 59 -14.82 -16.86 -1.12
C SER A 59 -14.77 -16.07 0.19
N ALA A 60 -14.84 -16.77 1.33
CA ALA A 60 -14.71 -16.17 2.65
C ALA A 60 -13.32 -15.55 2.86
N LEU A 61 -12.27 -16.25 2.44
CA LEU A 61 -10.89 -15.74 2.51
C LEU A 61 -10.69 -14.52 1.62
N ARG A 62 -11.18 -14.56 0.37
CA ARG A 62 -11.12 -13.40 -0.55
C ARG A 62 -11.83 -12.17 0.03
N ARG A 63 -13.01 -12.36 0.62
CA ARG A 63 -13.76 -11.26 1.24
C ARG A 63 -13.06 -10.69 2.47
N ALA A 64 -12.52 -11.56 3.33
CA ALA A 64 -11.75 -11.13 4.50
C ALA A 64 -10.50 -10.34 4.08
N HIS A 65 -9.79 -10.80 3.06
CA HIS A 65 -8.62 -10.11 2.53
C HIS A 65 -8.96 -8.74 1.91
N TYR A 66 -10.03 -8.67 1.11
CA TYR A 66 -10.51 -7.40 0.56
C TYR A 66 -10.86 -6.41 1.67
N ASN A 67 -11.59 -6.85 2.70
CA ASN A 67 -11.93 -6.01 3.84
C ASN A 67 -10.69 -5.54 4.59
N TRP A 68 -9.71 -6.42 4.80
CA TRP A 68 -8.41 -6.07 5.40
C TRP A 68 -7.68 -5.01 4.56
N TRP A 69 -7.62 -5.17 3.24
CA TRP A 69 -7.02 -4.19 2.33
C TRP A 69 -7.69 -2.82 2.43
N VAL A 70 -9.03 -2.78 2.42
CA VAL A 70 -9.80 -1.53 2.58
C VAL A 70 -9.52 -0.87 3.93
N GLN A 71 -9.41 -1.65 5.00
CA GLN A 71 -9.06 -1.13 6.33
C GLN A 71 -7.64 -0.55 6.37
N CYS A 72 -6.67 -1.24 5.77
CA CYS A 72 -5.30 -0.74 5.63
C CYS A 72 -5.26 0.59 4.86
N GLN A 73 -5.97 0.67 3.73
CA GLN A 73 -6.05 1.91 2.94
C GLN A 73 -6.70 3.06 3.71
N THR A 74 -7.75 2.77 4.49
CA THR A 74 -8.40 3.77 5.35
C THR A 74 -7.44 4.27 6.43
N ALA A 75 -6.76 3.35 7.13
CA ALA A 75 -5.81 3.69 8.17
C ALA A 75 -4.60 4.49 7.62
N LEU A 76 -4.18 4.18 6.39
CA LEU A 76 -3.14 4.91 5.69
C LEU A 76 -3.56 6.34 5.37
N ASN A 77 -4.73 6.51 4.76
CA ASN A 77 -5.27 7.81 4.43
C ASN A 77 -5.41 8.69 5.69
N GLU A 78 -5.92 8.12 6.78
CA GLU A 78 -5.98 8.83 8.06
C GLU A 78 -4.61 9.24 8.59
N THR A 79 -3.60 8.38 8.43
CA THR A 79 -2.23 8.67 8.88
C THR A 79 -1.61 9.81 8.07
N PHE A 80 -1.73 9.77 6.74
CA PHE A 80 -1.24 10.84 5.87
C PHE A 80 -1.95 12.17 6.13
N THR A 81 -3.28 12.14 6.27
CA THR A 81 -4.09 13.32 6.59
C THR A 81 -3.69 13.92 7.94
N LYS A 82 -3.50 13.10 8.98
CA LYS A 82 -3.09 13.56 10.31
C LYS A 82 -1.65 14.10 10.35
N SER A 83 -0.78 13.65 9.45
CA SER A 83 0.60 14.11 9.33
C SER A 83 0.77 15.28 8.36
N ASN A 84 -0.31 15.75 7.72
CA ASN A 84 -0.32 16.82 6.71
C ASN A 84 0.64 16.54 5.53
N VAL A 85 0.80 15.28 5.17
CA VAL A 85 1.71 14.83 4.10
C VAL A 85 0.90 14.51 2.86
N ASP A 86 1.31 15.09 1.73
CA ASP A 86 0.75 14.74 0.43
C ASP A 86 1.05 13.27 0.12
N TYR A 87 0.05 12.54 -0.38
CA TYR A 87 0.25 11.14 -0.75
C TYR A 87 -0.37 10.79 -2.10
N VAL A 88 0.24 9.80 -2.75
CA VAL A 88 -0.27 9.19 -3.99
C VAL A 88 -0.08 7.69 -3.92
N SER A 89 -1.13 6.95 -4.27
CA SER A 89 -1.08 5.50 -4.39
C SER A 89 -1.01 5.11 -5.87
N VAL A 90 0.04 4.39 -6.22
CA VAL A 90 0.38 4.00 -7.59
C VAL A 90 0.35 2.49 -7.69
N ARG A 91 -0.37 2.00 -8.70
CA ARG A 91 -0.41 0.57 -9.01
C ARG A 91 0.76 0.19 -9.91
N THR A 92 1.38 -0.96 -9.65
CA THR A 92 2.48 -1.52 -10.47
C THR A 92 2.06 -1.90 -11.90
N ASP A 93 0.77 -2.13 -12.15
CA ASP A 93 0.24 -2.45 -13.47
C ASP A 93 -0.16 -1.21 -14.29
N HIS A 94 -0.07 -0.02 -13.69
CA HIS A 94 -0.23 1.26 -14.37
C HIS A 94 1.14 1.91 -14.60
N ASP A 95 1.18 2.84 -15.56
CA ASP A 95 2.38 3.63 -15.84
C ASP A 95 2.70 4.54 -14.65
N TYR A 96 3.50 4.00 -13.72
CA TYR A 96 3.91 4.67 -12.50
C TYR A 96 4.73 5.93 -12.79
N VAL A 97 5.36 6.03 -13.97
CA VAL A 97 6.09 7.23 -14.42
C VAL A 97 5.11 8.38 -14.60
N LYS A 98 3.93 8.14 -15.20
CA LYS A 98 2.88 9.18 -15.32
C LYS A 98 2.33 9.62 -13.96
N ALA A 99 2.14 8.69 -13.04
CA ALA A 99 1.65 9.03 -11.70
C ALA A 99 2.66 9.90 -10.93
N LEU A 100 3.96 9.58 -11.04
CA LEU A 100 5.04 10.38 -10.48
C LEU A 100 5.11 11.76 -11.15
N LEU A 101 5.05 11.83 -12.47
CA LEU A 101 5.07 13.10 -13.22
C LEU A 101 3.89 14.00 -12.84
N ASN A 102 2.67 13.46 -12.72
CA ASN A 102 1.51 14.23 -12.28
C ASN A 102 1.65 14.78 -10.86
N LEU A 103 2.30 14.03 -9.97
CA LEU A 103 2.57 14.47 -8.61
C LEU A 103 3.53 15.67 -8.57
N PHE A 104 4.60 15.63 -9.37
CA PHE A 104 5.52 16.76 -9.50
C PHE A 104 4.89 17.94 -10.25
N ALA A 105 4.02 17.70 -11.23
CA ALA A 105 3.36 18.75 -12.01
C ALA A 105 2.32 19.55 -11.20
N LYS A 106 1.61 18.92 -10.25
CA LYS A 106 0.58 19.57 -9.41
C LYS A 106 1.14 20.61 -8.43
N ARG A 107 2.47 20.73 -8.35
CA ARG A 107 3.21 21.63 -7.47
C ARG A 107 3.80 22.85 -8.19
N ASN A 108 3.72 22.91 -9.52
CA ASN A 108 4.13 24.07 -10.33
C ASN A 108 2.90 24.87 -10.79
#